data_AF-A0A920UEH9-F1
#
_entry.id   AF-A0A920UEH9-F1
#
_cell.length_a   1.000
_cell.length_b   1.000
_cell.length_c   1.000
_cell.angle_alpha   90.00
_cell.angle_beta   90.00
_cell.angle_gamma   90.00
#
_symmetry.space_group_name_H-M   'P 1'
#
loop_
_entity.id
_entity.type
_entity.pdbx_description
1 polymer ?
#
loop_
_entity_poly.entity_id
_entity_poly.type
_entity_poly.pdbx_seq_one_letter_code
_entity_poly.pdbx_strand_id
1 'polypeptide(L)'
;MDKGLAEELIQRYRDDHGEFPKTTALVIWGTSNMRTGGDDIAQALALWGCEPVWEPVSGRVIDFQILPLSVLGRPRVDVVLRVSGMFGILLVM
;
A
#
# COMPACT_ATOMS: atom_id res chain seq x y z
N MET A 1 -9.56 -2.18 -5.22
CA MET A 1 -9.96 -3.40 -4.48
C MET A 1 -9.12 -3.58 -3.21
N ASP A 2 -7.93 -2.97 -3.11
CA ASP A 2 -6.95 -3.24 -2.04
C ASP A 2 -7.03 -2.40 -0.75
N LYS A 3 -7.68 -1.22 -0.78
CA LYS A 3 -7.86 -0.39 0.43
C LYS A 3 -8.56 -1.18 1.56
N GLY A 4 -9.48 -2.07 1.17
CA GLY A 4 -10.17 -2.98 2.08
C GLY A 4 -9.25 -3.99 2.75
N LEU A 5 -8.23 -4.51 2.06
CA LEU A 5 -7.29 -5.48 2.64
C LEU A 5 -6.37 -4.82 3.68
N ALA A 6 -5.92 -3.60 3.42
CA ALA A 6 -5.16 -2.81 4.40
C ALA A 6 -6.00 -2.47 5.64
N GLU A 7 -7.27 -2.07 5.45
CA GLU A 7 -8.19 -1.76 6.54
C GLU A 7 -8.56 -3.01 7.36
N GLU A 8 -8.80 -4.15 6.70
CA GLU A 8 -9.08 -5.43 7.36
C GLU A 8 -7.90 -5.91 8.20
N LEU A 9 -6.67 -5.79 7.67
CA LEU A 9 -5.46 -6.13 8.41
C LEU A 9 -5.30 -5.27 9.67
N ILE A 10 -5.56 -3.97 9.56
CA ILE A 10 -5.51 -3.04 10.68
C ILE A 10 -6.60 -3.34 11.70
N GLN A 11 -7.83 -3.59 11.23
CA GLN A 11 -8.96 -3.89 12.10
C GLN A 11 -8.72 -5.17 12.88
N ARG A 12 -8.25 -6.22 12.22
CA ARG A 12 -7.91 -7.49 12.87
C ARG A 12 -6.82 -7.32 13.92
N TYR A 13 -5.75 -6.56 13.61
CA TYR A 13 -4.70 -6.28 14.60
C TYR A 13 -5.25 -5.55 15.83
N ARG A 14 -6.14 -4.58 15.60
CA ARG A 14 -6.80 -3.81 16.65
C ARG A 14 -7.73 -4.67 17.50
N ASP A 15 -8.45 -5.61 16.89
CA ASP A 15 -9.32 -6.53 17.62
C ASP A 15 -8.50 -7.47 18.52
N ASP A 16 -7.32 -7.91 18.04
CA ASP A 16 -6.44 -8.82 18.77
C ASP A 16 -5.62 -8.12 19.88
N HIS A 17 -5.20 -6.87 19.67
CA HIS A 17 -4.22 -6.17 20.55
C HIS A 17 -4.76 -4.88 21.20
N GLY A 18 -5.93 -4.40 20.80
CA GLY A 18 -6.55 -3.16 21.32
C GLY A 18 -5.93 -1.85 20.80
N GLU A 19 -4.81 -1.91 20.07
CA GLU A 19 -4.08 -0.76 19.55
C GLU A 19 -3.88 -0.85 18.03
N PHE A 20 -3.53 0.27 17.39
CA PHE A 20 -3.15 0.29 15.97
C PHE A 20 -1.71 -0.23 15.78
N PRO A 21 -1.43 -0.97 14.70
CA PRO A 21 -0.07 -1.40 14.41
C PRO A 21 0.80 -0.18 14.10
N LYS A 22 1.97 -0.09 14.75
CA LYS A 22 2.93 1.00 14.51
C LYS A 22 3.76 0.76 13.25
N THR A 23 4.17 -0.49 13.04
CA THR A 23 5.00 -0.91 11.92
C THR A 23 4.53 -2.26 11.40
N THR A 24 4.49 -2.39 10.08
CA THR A 24 4.16 -3.62 9.36
C THR A 24 5.25 -3.92 8.34
N ALA A 25 5.49 -5.20 8.06
CA ALA A 25 6.41 -5.61 7.00
C ALA A 25 5.61 -6.19 5.85
N LEU A 26 5.84 -5.68 4.64
CA LEU A 26 5.24 -6.18 3.41
C LEU A 26 6.34 -6.70 2.49
N VAL A 27 6.10 -7.86 1.88
CA VAL A 27 7.03 -8.45 0.90
C VAL A 27 6.42 -8.31 -0.48
N ILE A 28 7.07 -7.55 -1.35
CA ILE A 28 6.64 -7.33 -2.73
C ILE A 28 7.37 -8.31 -3.64
N TRP A 29 6.60 -9.08 -4.40
CA TRP A 29 7.10 -10.05 -5.37
C TRP A 29 6.84 -9.55 -6.80
N GLY A 30 7.90 -9.39 -7.61
CA GLY A 30 7.78 -8.89 -8.99
C GLY A 30 6.76 -9.61 -9.87
N THR A 31 6.64 -10.93 -9.74
CA THR A 31 5.65 -11.73 -10.48
C THR A 31 4.21 -11.49 -10.03
N SER A 32 4.00 -11.20 -8.74
CA SER A 32 2.67 -10.88 -8.20
C SER A 32 2.24 -9.51 -8.69
N ASN A 33 3.16 -8.53 -8.68
CA ASN A 33 2.89 -7.16 -9.09
C ASN A 33 2.48 -7.06 -10.57
N MET A 34 3.09 -7.86 -11.45
CA MET A 34 2.72 -7.91 -12.88
C MET A 34 1.35 -8.54 -13.13
N ARG A 35 0.92 -9.47 -12.27
CA ARG A 35 -0.36 -10.19 -12.42
C ARG A 35 -1.53 -9.44 -11.80
N THR A 36 -1.27 -8.70 -10.72
CA THR A 36 -2.27 -7.95 -9.96
C THR A 36 -2.35 -6.48 -10.36
N GLY A 37 -1.38 -5.98 -11.13
CA GLY A 37 -1.35 -4.59 -11.58
C GLY A 37 -0.90 -3.59 -10.52
N GLY A 38 -0.22 -4.04 -9.45
CA GLY A 38 0.29 -3.14 -8.42
C GLY A 38 -0.41 -3.22 -7.06
N ASP A 39 -1.22 -4.25 -6.81
CA ASP A 39 -1.97 -4.44 -5.56
C ASP A 39 -1.06 -4.33 -4.31
N ASP A 40 0.10 -5.00 -4.31
CA ASP A 40 1.06 -4.92 -3.19
C ASP A 40 1.50 -3.47 -2.87
N ILE A 41 1.65 -2.63 -3.90
CA ILE A 41 2.02 -1.21 -3.76
C ILE A 41 0.80 -0.39 -3.32
N ALA A 42 -0.38 -0.69 -3.85
CA ALA A 42 -1.63 -0.04 -3.46
C ALA A 42 -1.94 -0.30 -1.98
N GLN A 43 -1.68 -1.51 -1.48
CA GLN A 43 -1.81 -1.86 -0.08
C GLN A 43 -0.82 -1.07 0.78
N ALA A 44 0.44 -0.94 0.36
CA ALA A 44 1.45 -0.15 1.07
C ALA A 44 1.07 1.35 1.13
N LEU A 45 0.62 1.92 0.01
CA LEU A 45 0.12 3.29 -0.06
C LEU A 45 -1.09 3.48 0.88
N ALA A 46 -2.03 2.54 0.88
CA ALA A 46 -3.17 2.58 1.78
C ALA A 46 -2.73 2.57 3.26
N LEU A 47 -1.79 1.71 3.67
CA LEU A 47 -1.25 1.67 5.04
C LEU A 47 -0.61 3.02 5.46
N TRP A 48 0.17 3.63 4.57
CA TRP A 48 0.72 4.97 4.77
C TRP A 48 -0.32 6.09 4.79
N GLY A 49 -1.52 5.83 4.27
CA GLY A 49 -2.56 6.84 4.08
C GLY A 49 -2.25 7.76 2.91
N CYS A 50 -1.81 7.18 1.81
CA CYS A 50 -1.57 7.84 0.53
C CYS A 50 -2.47 7.20 -0.54
N GLU A 51 -2.85 7.98 -1.54
CA GLU A 51 -3.62 7.49 -2.69
C GLU A 51 -2.84 7.76 -3.99
N PRO A 52 -2.76 6.78 -4.91
CA PRO A 52 -2.13 6.99 -6.20
C PRO A 52 -2.93 7.95 -7.07
N VAL A 53 -2.24 8.82 -7.77
CA VAL A 53 -2.79 9.74 -8.78
C VAL A 53 -2.63 9.08 -10.15
N TRP A 54 -3.75 8.88 -10.83
CA TRP A 54 -3.81 8.23 -12.12
C TRP A 54 -3.93 9.25 -13.24
N GLU A 55 -3.16 9.06 -14.31
CA GLU A 55 -3.37 9.80 -15.55
C GLU A 55 -4.65 9.32 -16.23
N PRO A 56 -5.64 10.21 -16.51
CA PRO A 56 -6.94 9.80 -17.04
C PRO A 56 -6.90 9.08 -18.39
N VAL A 57 -5.87 9.35 -19.20
CA VAL A 57 -5.79 8.88 -20.60
C VAL A 57 -5.03 7.56 -20.71
N SER A 58 -3.88 7.43 -20.05
CA SER A 58 -3.06 6.22 -20.15
C SER A 58 -3.36 5.18 -19.08
N GLY A 59 -4.06 5.57 -18.00
CA GLY A 59 -4.25 4.72 -16.83
C GLY A 59 -2.94 4.42 -16.08
N ARG A 60 -1.88 5.21 -16.30
CA ARG A 60 -0.63 5.09 -15.55
C ARG A 60 -0.71 5.86 -14.24
N VAL A 61 -0.06 5.34 -13.20
CA VAL A 61 0.19 6.10 -11.97
C VAL A 61 1.28 7.13 -12.27
N ILE A 62 0.99 8.40 -12.04
CA ILE A 62 1.90 9.52 -12.30
C ILE A 62 2.41 10.18 -11.02
N ASP A 63 1.67 10.04 -9.92
CA ASP A 63 2.02 10.63 -8.63
C ASP A 63 1.27 9.92 -7.49
N PHE A 64 1.42 10.39 -6.25
CA PHE A 64 0.61 10.01 -5.11
C PHE A 64 0.26 11.24 -4.27
N GLN A 65 -0.92 11.22 -3.66
CA GLN A 65 -1.35 12.25 -2.74
C GLN A 65 -1.37 11.71 -1.30
N ILE A 66 -0.93 12.54 -0.36
CA ILE A 66 -0.97 12.21 1.07
C ILE A 66 -2.35 12.58 1.61
N LEU A 67 -3.09 11.61 2.14
CA LEU A 67 -4.40 11.87 2.74
C LEU A 67 -4.26 12.60 4.08
N PRO A 68 -5.09 13.61 4.38
CA PRO A 68 -5.18 14.21 5.70
C PRO A 68 -5.60 13.17 6.76
N LEU A 69 -5.09 13.31 7.99
CA LEU A 69 -5.45 12.41 9.10
C LEU A 69 -6.95 12.41 9.41
N SER A 70 -7.64 13.53 9.17
CA SER A 70 -9.10 13.64 9.32
C SER A 70 -9.87 12.72 8.36
N VAL A 71 -9.33 12.47 7.17
CA VAL A 71 -9.90 11.56 6.17
C VAL A 71 -9.47 10.12 6.46
N LEU A 72 -8.23 9.92 6.91
CA LEU A 72 -7.67 8.60 7.19
C LEU A 72 -8.32 7.91 8.40
N GLY A 73 -8.71 8.67 9.43
CA GLY A 73 -9.43 8.14 10.61
C GLY A 73 -8.58 7.23 11.52
N ARG A 74 -7.27 7.12 11.27
CA ARG A 74 -6.32 6.31 12.02
C ARG A 74 -4.91 6.90 11.94
N PRO A 75 -3.99 6.52 12.85
CA PRO A 75 -2.57 6.82 12.68
C PRO A 75 -2.02 6.17 11.40
N ARG A 76 -0.99 6.81 10.83
CA ARG A 76 -0.22 6.22 9.74
C ARG A 76 0.56 5.03 10.27
N VAL A 77 0.57 3.95 9.50
CA VAL A 77 1.31 2.73 9.83
C VAL A 77 2.63 2.79 9.07
N ASP A 78 3.75 2.59 9.76
CA ASP A 78 5.04 2.47 9.10
C ASP A 78 5.13 1.14 8.36
N VAL A 79 5.75 1.12 7.18
CA VAL A 79 5.78 -0.07 6.30
C VAL A 79 7.21 -0.34 5.88
N VAL A 80 7.74 -1.47 6.32
CA VAL A 80 9.01 -2.01 5.86
C VAL A 80 8.76 -2.83 4.61
N LEU A 81 9.14 -2.28 3.46
CA LEU A 81 9.04 -2.96 2.17
C LEU A 81 10.27 -3.83 1.93
N ARG A 82 10.04 -5.13 1.76
CA ARG A 82 11.05 -6.06 1.25
C ARG A 82 10.73 -6.40 -0.19
N VAL A 83 11.58 -5.95 -1.10
CA VAL A 83 11.42 -6.15 -2.53
C VAL A 83 12.26 -7.34 -3.00
N SER A 84 11.66 -8.29 -3.71
CA SER A 84 12.40 -9.41 -4.31
C SER A 84 13.27 -8.92 -5.48
N GLY A 85 14.47 -9.50 -5.65
CA GLY A 85 15.47 -9.03 -6.63
C GLY A 85 15.02 -8.97 -8.09
N MET A 86 13.89 -9.59 -8.44
CA MET A 86 13.31 -9.52 -9.80
C MET A 86 12.45 -8.26 -10.03
N PHE A 87 12.04 -7.56 -8.96
CA PHE A 87 11.26 -6.33 -9.06
C PHE A 87 12.13 -5.10 -9.43
N GLY A 88 13.43 -5.16 -9.14
CA GLY A 88 14.38 -4.09 -9.49
C GLY A 88 14.51 -3.82 -10.99
N ILE A 89 14.11 -4.75 -11.85
CA ILE A 89 14.19 -4.57 -13.32
C ILE A 89 12.94 -3.91 -13.93
N LEU A 90 11.82 -3.83 -13.20
CA LEU A 90 10.52 -3.43 -13.75
C LEU A 90 10.13 -1.96 -13.42
N LEU A 91 10.70 -1.36 -12.38
CA LEU A 91 10.39 0.03 -11.99
C LEU A 91 11.13 1.09 -12.84
N VAL A 92 12.02 0.67 -13.74
CA VAL A 92 12.87 1.55 -14.56
C VAL A 92 12.42 1.64 -16.03
N MET A 93 11.25 1.08 -16.38
CA MET A 93 10.67 1.11 -17.73
C MET A 93 9.37 1.92 -17.79
#